data_AF-A0A8J6YVR5-F1
#
_entry.id   AF-A0A8J6YVR5-F1
#
_cell.length_a   1.000
_cell.length_b   1.000
_cell.length_c   1.000
_cell.angle_alpha   90.00
_cell.angle_beta   90.00
_cell.angle_gamma   90.00
#
_symmetry.space_group_name_H-M   'P 1'
#
loop_
_entity.id
_entity.type
_entity.pdbx_description
1 polymer ?
#
loop_
_entity_poly.entity_id
_entity_poly.type
_entity_poly.pdbx_seq_one_letter_code
_entity_poly.pdbx_strand_id
1 'polypeptide(L)'
;MSELETIAARFEAAMGAIEERVAGLAEALAQERARARAAETAAAEARDALEDLEPGDAALAEAVARAEAAEARVAELEAAAAAPQHDGAEDAADVARLSAELAEAQEALARLGVELEEAQAARSEAGVSLPQDDGEAARIAQDLGAAQASVAQLEQELAGAREENARLSAEQEAAGTEAARLSAELEEARAQAERLSSEVEQWSAEAERVTAELEQSRSAGEDLAAATAELDQMRPDLAAARARAEQAEANLEAGQERLAALQAELEEARAAMAGLQETRGGAEARAMAARGETEAMQGLLSRSEAVLAELQRVNAQLRTNNAALRGAIETGLSEASLVDAALKADLEALEAARAADRAELDSILAALEPALKEDGHA
;
A
#
# COMPACT_ATOMS: atom_id res chain seq x y z
N MET A 1 29.05 3.54 -30.81
CA MET A 1 29.88 2.42 -30.35
C MET A 1 30.54 2.82 -29.05
N SER A 2 30.50 1.96 -28.04
CA SER A 2 31.15 2.23 -26.76
C SER A 2 32.68 2.18 -26.90
N GLU A 3 33.43 2.81 -26.00
CA GLU A 3 34.91 2.70 -25.99
C GLU A 3 35.37 1.23 -25.92
N LEU A 4 34.60 0.36 -25.27
CA LEU A 4 34.83 -1.09 -25.21
C LEU A 4 34.71 -1.77 -26.57
N GLU A 5 33.69 -1.45 -27.36
CA GLU A 5 33.55 -1.99 -28.74
C GLU A 5 34.71 -1.53 -29.63
N THR A 6 35.23 -0.32 -29.41
CA THR A 6 36.35 0.22 -30.16
C THR A 6 37.66 -0.47 -29.79
N ILE A 7 37.87 -0.77 -28.50
CA ILE A 7 39.04 -1.52 -28.02
C ILE A 7 38.97 -2.97 -28.52
N ALA A 8 37.81 -3.62 -28.41
CA ALA A 8 37.60 -4.99 -28.90
C ALA A 8 37.89 -5.11 -30.40
N ALA A 9 37.36 -4.19 -31.23
CA ALA A 9 37.62 -4.17 -32.66
C ALA A 9 39.11 -3.96 -33.00
N ARG A 10 39.83 -3.14 -32.22
CA ARG A 10 41.29 -2.95 -32.41
C ARG A 10 42.08 -4.20 -32.03
N PHE A 11 41.65 -4.92 -30.99
CA PHE A 11 42.31 -6.14 -30.54
C PHE A 11 42.08 -7.28 -31.54
N GLU A 12 40.85 -7.42 -32.05
CA GLU A 12 40.50 -8.39 -33.10
C GLU A 12 41.27 -8.13 -34.39
N ALA A 13 41.39 -6.85 -34.79
CA ALA A 13 42.21 -6.45 -35.93
C ALA A 13 43.71 -6.75 -35.70
N ALA A 14 44.22 -6.56 -34.49
CA ALA A 14 45.61 -6.87 -34.15
C ALA A 14 45.89 -8.38 -34.17
N MET A 15 44.99 -9.20 -33.63
CA MET A 15 45.06 -10.66 -33.70
C MET A 15 45.05 -11.15 -35.15
N GLY A 16 44.13 -10.63 -35.97
CA GLY A 16 44.06 -10.96 -37.40
C GLY A 16 45.35 -10.59 -38.15
N ALA A 17 45.93 -9.43 -37.88
CA ALA A 17 47.19 -9.02 -38.47
C ALA A 17 48.38 -9.92 -38.05
N ILE A 18 48.38 -10.40 -36.80
CA ILE A 18 49.41 -11.33 -36.31
C ILE A 18 49.23 -12.71 -36.92
N GLU A 19 48.00 -13.21 -37.05
CA GLU A 19 47.70 -14.48 -37.73
C GLU A 19 48.15 -14.45 -39.19
N GLU A 20 47.86 -13.36 -39.90
CA GLU A 20 48.33 -13.14 -41.28
C GLU A 20 49.86 -13.11 -41.35
N ARG A 21 50.51 -12.44 -40.39
CA ARG A 21 51.97 -12.42 -40.29
C ARG A 21 52.56 -13.80 -39.99
N VAL A 22 51.96 -14.60 -39.11
CA VAL A 22 52.38 -15.98 -38.82
C VAL A 22 52.25 -16.85 -40.08
N ALA A 23 51.15 -16.69 -40.83
CA ALA A 23 50.95 -17.40 -42.09
C ALA A 23 52.01 -17.00 -43.13
N GLY A 24 52.26 -15.70 -43.31
CA GLY A 24 53.28 -15.19 -44.23
C GLY A 24 54.71 -15.63 -43.88
N LEU A 25 55.07 -15.61 -42.59
CA LEU A 25 56.37 -16.10 -42.13
C LEU A 25 56.52 -17.62 -42.32
N ALA A 26 55.45 -18.39 -42.10
CA ALA A 26 55.48 -19.82 -42.34
C ALA A 26 55.66 -20.15 -43.83
N GLU A 27 55.03 -19.39 -44.72
CA GLU A 27 55.22 -19.52 -46.16
C GLU A 27 56.64 -19.13 -46.59
N ALA A 28 57.16 -17.99 -46.12
CA ALA A 28 58.53 -17.57 -46.39
C ALA A 28 59.57 -18.60 -45.90
N LEU A 29 59.36 -19.16 -44.71
CA LEU A 29 60.20 -20.22 -44.16
C LEU A 29 60.15 -21.49 -45.03
N ALA A 30 58.98 -21.85 -45.56
CA ALA A 30 58.85 -22.99 -46.46
C ALA A 30 59.61 -22.76 -47.78
N GLN A 31 59.54 -21.53 -48.34
CA GLN A 31 60.29 -21.15 -49.55
C GLN A 31 61.81 -21.18 -49.32
N GLU A 32 62.30 -20.64 -48.21
CA GLU A 32 63.74 -20.64 -47.91
C GLU A 32 64.27 -22.04 -47.58
N ARG A 33 63.51 -22.88 -46.88
CA ARG A 33 63.88 -24.29 -46.69
C ARG A 33 63.95 -25.06 -48.02
N ALA A 34 63.08 -24.73 -48.97
CA ALA A 34 63.15 -25.33 -50.31
C ALA A 34 64.41 -24.87 -51.07
N ARG A 35 64.77 -23.59 -50.98
CA ARG A 35 66.02 -23.04 -51.55
C ARG A 35 67.27 -23.69 -50.94
N ALA A 36 67.32 -23.80 -49.62
CA ALA A 36 68.43 -24.44 -48.92
C ALA A 36 68.62 -25.91 -49.37
N ARG A 37 67.53 -26.69 -49.48
CA ARG A 37 67.58 -28.07 -49.99
C ARG A 37 68.09 -28.17 -51.43
N ALA A 38 67.67 -27.25 -52.29
CA ALA A 38 68.14 -27.21 -53.67
C ALA A 38 69.64 -26.90 -53.74
N ALA A 39 70.12 -25.95 -52.92
CA ALA A 39 71.53 -25.62 -52.82
C ALA A 39 72.37 -26.76 -52.22
N GLU A 40 71.85 -27.49 -51.22
CA GLU A 40 72.49 -28.72 -50.68
C GLU A 40 72.65 -29.80 -51.74
N THR A 41 71.63 -29.98 -52.58
CA THR A 41 71.67 -30.96 -53.68
C THR A 41 72.71 -30.55 -54.73
N ALA A 42 72.73 -29.29 -55.13
CA ALA A 42 73.71 -28.77 -56.08
C ALA A 42 75.15 -28.83 -55.54
N ALA A 43 75.34 -28.59 -54.23
CA ALA A 43 76.65 -28.73 -53.59
C ALA A 43 77.13 -30.19 -53.56
N ALA A 44 76.21 -31.16 -53.39
CA ALA A 44 76.53 -32.58 -53.46
C ALA A 44 76.90 -32.99 -54.90
N GLU A 45 76.13 -32.53 -55.90
CA GLU A 45 76.44 -32.79 -57.32
C GLU A 45 77.79 -32.21 -57.75
N ALA A 46 78.11 -30.98 -57.33
CA ALA A 46 79.41 -30.35 -57.60
C ALA A 46 80.57 -31.12 -56.94
N ARG A 47 80.33 -31.69 -55.74
CA ARG A 47 81.32 -32.50 -55.04
C ARG A 47 81.57 -33.85 -55.73
N ASP A 48 80.50 -34.53 -56.15
CA ASP A 48 80.60 -35.80 -56.87
C ASP A 48 81.32 -35.60 -58.22
N ALA A 49 81.02 -34.50 -58.93
CA ALA A 49 81.71 -34.14 -60.19
C ALA A 49 83.21 -33.89 -60.02
N LEU A 50 83.63 -33.32 -58.87
CA LEU A 50 85.04 -33.15 -58.53
C LEU A 50 85.74 -34.49 -58.22
N GLU A 51 85.04 -35.44 -57.59
CA GLU A 51 85.56 -36.78 -57.26
C GLU A 51 85.75 -37.65 -58.52
N ASP A 52 84.87 -37.51 -59.52
CA ASP A 52 84.94 -38.20 -60.81
C ASP A 52 86.16 -37.80 -61.68
N LEU A 53 86.87 -36.72 -61.35
CA LEU A 53 88.05 -36.24 -62.09
C LEU A 53 89.38 -36.90 -61.61
N GLU A 54 89.46 -37.41 -60.37
CA GLU A 54 90.66 -38.07 -59.84
C GLU A 54 91.16 -39.30 -60.66
N PRO A 55 90.29 -40.16 -61.22
CA PRO A 55 90.71 -41.31 -62.03
C PRO A 55 91.44 -40.92 -63.33
N GLY A 56 91.15 -39.74 -63.90
CA GLY A 56 91.75 -39.26 -65.14
C GLY A 56 93.24 -38.94 -65.01
N ASP A 57 93.64 -38.35 -63.88
CA ASP A 57 95.05 -38.07 -63.58
C ASP A 57 95.87 -39.36 -63.38
N ALA A 58 95.27 -40.39 -62.79
CA ALA A 58 95.90 -41.70 -62.65
C ALA A 58 96.12 -42.38 -64.01
N ALA A 59 95.16 -42.28 -64.93
CA ALA A 59 95.27 -42.84 -66.27
C ALA A 59 96.36 -42.16 -67.12
N LEU A 60 96.51 -40.83 -67.02
CA LEU A 60 97.59 -40.11 -67.69
C LEU A 60 98.97 -40.54 -67.16
N ALA A 61 99.12 -40.69 -65.84
CA ALA A 61 100.38 -41.15 -65.25
C ALA A 61 100.78 -42.54 -65.74
N GLU A 62 99.79 -43.44 -65.91
CA GLU A 62 100.03 -44.78 -66.47
C GLU A 62 100.41 -44.72 -67.97
N ALA A 63 99.75 -43.86 -68.76
CA ALA A 63 100.07 -43.67 -70.18
C ALA A 63 101.49 -43.12 -70.39
N VAL A 64 101.92 -42.14 -69.59
CA VAL A 64 103.30 -41.62 -69.59
C VAL A 64 104.31 -42.72 -69.28
N ALA A 65 104.07 -43.52 -68.24
CA ALA A 65 104.98 -44.61 -67.87
C ALA A 65 105.08 -45.69 -68.97
N ARG A 66 103.98 -45.97 -69.69
CA ARG A 66 103.98 -46.89 -70.84
C ARG A 66 104.75 -46.32 -72.03
N ALA A 67 104.62 -45.03 -72.31
CA ALA A 67 105.37 -44.35 -73.37
C ALA A 67 106.88 -44.34 -73.08
N GLU A 68 107.29 -43.99 -71.86
CA GLU A 68 108.71 -44.02 -71.42
C GLU A 68 109.31 -45.44 -71.52
N ALA A 69 108.55 -46.47 -71.14
CA ALA A 69 108.97 -47.86 -71.27
C ALA A 69 109.09 -48.30 -72.74
N ALA A 70 108.20 -47.84 -73.62
CA ALA A 70 108.25 -48.12 -75.05
C ALA A 70 109.43 -47.40 -75.73
N GLU A 71 109.73 -46.15 -75.36
CA GLU A 71 110.92 -45.42 -75.82
C GLU A 71 112.22 -46.14 -75.45
N ALA A 72 112.32 -46.61 -74.20
CA ALA A 72 113.46 -47.41 -73.76
C ALA A 72 113.60 -48.70 -74.58
N ARG A 73 112.48 -49.35 -74.91
CA ARG A 73 112.48 -50.58 -75.71
C ARG A 73 112.90 -50.35 -77.16
N VAL A 74 112.46 -49.25 -77.78
CA VAL A 74 112.92 -48.83 -79.11
C VAL A 74 114.43 -48.57 -79.08
N ALA A 75 114.93 -47.83 -78.08
CA ALA A 75 116.36 -47.54 -77.93
C ALA A 75 117.21 -48.81 -77.73
N GLU A 76 116.73 -49.80 -76.98
CA GLU A 76 117.37 -51.12 -76.85
C GLU A 76 117.46 -51.86 -78.19
N LEU A 77 116.36 -51.88 -78.96
CA LEU A 77 116.29 -52.56 -80.25
C LEU A 77 117.17 -51.86 -81.31
N GLU A 78 117.22 -50.52 -81.30
CA GLU A 78 118.12 -49.74 -82.15
C GLU A 78 119.60 -50.01 -81.81
N ALA A 79 119.95 -50.07 -80.52
CA ALA A 79 121.29 -50.42 -80.07
C ALA A 79 121.67 -51.87 -80.45
N ALA A 80 120.73 -52.80 -80.34
CA ALA A 80 120.92 -54.20 -80.75
C ALA A 80 121.09 -54.34 -82.27
N ALA A 81 120.34 -53.55 -83.06
CA ALA A 81 120.47 -53.50 -84.51
C ALA A 81 121.80 -52.84 -84.99
N ALA A 82 122.42 -51.99 -84.16
CA ALA A 82 123.68 -51.28 -84.47
C ALA A 82 124.96 -52.03 -84.04
N ALA A 83 124.86 -53.17 -83.34
CA ALA A 83 126.02 -53.94 -82.88
C ALA A 83 126.78 -54.65 -84.04
N PRO A 84 128.12 -54.79 -83.98
CA PRO A 84 128.90 -55.42 -85.05
C PRO A 84 128.58 -56.93 -85.19
N GLN A 85 128.15 -57.35 -86.37
CA GLN A 85 127.74 -58.72 -86.67
C GLN A 85 128.91 -59.58 -87.17
N HIS A 86 128.95 -60.85 -86.75
CA HIS A 86 130.02 -61.79 -87.06
C HIS A 86 129.55 -62.88 -88.04
N ASP A 87 129.85 -62.65 -89.33
CA ASP A 87 129.90 -63.57 -90.48
C ASP A 87 129.03 -64.85 -90.47
N GLY A 88 127.82 -64.76 -91.03
CA GLY A 88 127.09 -65.91 -91.58
C GLY A 88 125.66 -65.59 -92.01
N ALA A 89 125.06 -66.38 -92.91
CA ALA A 89 123.70 -66.18 -93.44
C ALA A 89 122.56 -66.17 -92.36
N GLU A 90 122.86 -66.54 -91.12
CA GLU A 90 121.98 -66.37 -89.95
C GLU A 90 121.84 -64.88 -89.55
N ASP A 91 122.87 -64.06 -89.76
CA ASP A 91 122.89 -62.62 -89.46
C ASP A 91 121.80 -61.85 -90.24
N ALA A 92 121.56 -62.20 -91.50
CA ALA A 92 120.56 -61.52 -92.33
C ALA A 92 119.11 -61.78 -91.86
N ALA A 93 118.84 -62.96 -91.30
CA ALA A 93 117.53 -63.30 -90.75
C ALA A 93 117.30 -62.62 -89.39
N ASP A 94 118.35 -62.52 -88.57
CA ASP A 94 118.32 -61.83 -87.28
C ASP A 94 118.21 -60.31 -87.44
N VAL A 95 118.89 -59.72 -88.43
CA VAL A 95 118.70 -58.31 -88.83
C VAL A 95 117.28 -58.05 -89.29
N ALA A 96 116.72 -58.91 -90.15
CA ALA A 96 115.35 -58.77 -90.63
C ALA A 96 114.35 -58.87 -89.46
N ARG A 97 114.56 -59.79 -88.52
CA ARG A 97 113.73 -59.93 -87.32
C ARG A 97 113.83 -58.69 -86.42
N LEU A 98 115.04 -58.24 -86.08
CA LEU A 98 115.25 -57.02 -85.26
C LEU A 98 114.69 -55.76 -85.94
N SER A 99 114.78 -55.65 -87.27
CA SER A 99 114.17 -54.54 -88.00
C SER A 99 112.64 -54.57 -88.00
N ALA A 100 112.03 -55.76 -88.01
CA ALA A 100 110.59 -55.91 -87.90
C ALA A 100 110.10 -55.62 -86.48
N GLU A 101 110.82 -56.12 -85.46
CA GLU A 101 110.57 -55.80 -84.05
C GLU A 101 110.74 -54.31 -83.75
N LEU A 102 111.75 -53.66 -84.36
CA LEU A 102 111.95 -52.21 -84.26
C LEU A 102 110.81 -51.44 -84.94
N ALA A 103 110.37 -51.84 -86.13
CA ALA A 103 109.26 -51.20 -86.82
C ALA A 103 107.94 -51.34 -86.05
N GLU A 104 107.69 -52.52 -85.46
CA GLU A 104 106.54 -52.78 -84.59
C GLU A 104 106.61 -51.95 -83.30
N ALA A 105 107.79 -51.85 -82.68
CA ALA A 105 107.99 -51.02 -81.49
C ALA A 105 107.84 -49.51 -81.79
N GLN A 106 108.30 -49.05 -82.96
CA GLN A 106 108.10 -47.67 -83.42
C GLN A 106 106.63 -47.37 -83.75
N GLU A 107 105.89 -48.33 -84.30
CA GLU A 107 104.44 -48.19 -84.50
C GLU A 107 103.68 -48.15 -83.17
N ALA A 108 104.06 -49.01 -82.21
CA ALA A 108 103.51 -48.98 -80.85
C ALA A 108 103.83 -47.65 -80.14
N LEU A 109 105.04 -47.11 -80.31
CA LEU A 109 105.43 -45.81 -79.80
C LEU A 109 104.57 -44.69 -80.39
N ALA A 110 104.33 -44.71 -81.70
CA ALA A 110 103.49 -43.72 -82.37
C ALA A 110 102.04 -43.76 -81.87
N ARG A 111 101.50 -44.96 -81.62
CA ARG A 111 100.17 -45.13 -81.02
C ARG A 111 100.12 -44.59 -79.59
N LEU A 112 101.11 -44.92 -78.76
CA LEU A 112 101.24 -44.39 -77.39
C LEU A 112 101.42 -42.85 -77.38
N GLY A 113 102.10 -42.29 -78.38
CA GLY A 113 102.24 -40.84 -78.55
C GLY A 113 100.91 -40.14 -78.82
N VAL A 114 100.07 -40.72 -79.69
CA VAL A 114 98.70 -40.22 -79.92
C VAL A 114 97.84 -40.34 -78.66
N GLU A 115 97.89 -41.49 -77.97
CA GLU A 115 97.17 -41.68 -76.70
C GLU A 115 97.62 -40.68 -75.63
N LEU A 116 98.92 -40.34 -75.59
CA LEU A 116 99.46 -39.34 -74.67
C LEU A 116 99.02 -37.92 -75.02
N GLU A 117 99.01 -37.54 -76.31
CA GLU A 117 98.49 -36.24 -76.75
C GLU A 117 96.99 -36.08 -76.44
N GLU A 118 96.20 -37.13 -76.66
CA GLU A 118 94.78 -37.16 -76.31
C GLU A 118 94.57 -37.02 -74.79
N ALA A 119 95.36 -37.73 -73.98
CA ALA A 119 95.29 -37.64 -72.52
C ALA A 119 95.75 -36.27 -71.99
N GLN A 120 96.75 -35.64 -72.62
CA GLN A 120 97.19 -34.29 -72.29
C GLN A 120 96.16 -33.21 -72.67
N ALA A 121 95.47 -33.39 -73.80
CA ALA A 121 94.37 -32.51 -74.21
C ALA A 121 93.21 -32.58 -73.21
N ALA A 122 92.80 -33.80 -72.81
CA ALA A 122 91.77 -34.01 -71.79
C ALA A 122 92.14 -33.39 -70.44
N ARG A 123 93.41 -33.49 -70.02
CA ARG A 123 93.90 -32.85 -68.79
C ARG A 123 93.93 -31.31 -68.88
N SER A 124 94.23 -30.77 -70.05
CA SER A 124 94.22 -29.32 -70.28
C SER A 124 92.82 -28.76 -70.20
N GLU A 125 91.84 -29.49 -70.75
CA GLU A 125 90.41 -29.19 -70.64
C GLU A 125 89.94 -29.25 -69.19
N ALA A 126 90.28 -30.32 -68.47
CA ALA A 126 90.01 -30.44 -67.03
C ALA A 126 90.67 -29.33 -66.19
N GLY A 127 91.88 -28.89 -66.55
CA GLY A 127 92.59 -27.81 -65.88
C GLY A 127 91.94 -26.43 -66.05
N VAL A 128 91.07 -26.26 -67.05
CA VAL A 128 90.27 -25.04 -67.25
C VAL A 128 88.90 -25.16 -66.59
N SER A 129 88.29 -26.34 -66.57
CA SER A 129 86.99 -26.57 -65.93
C SER A 129 87.08 -26.60 -64.40
N LEU A 130 88.09 -27.26 -63.82
CA LEU A 130 88.27 -27.39 -62.37
C LEU A 130 88.19 -26.05 -61.59
N PRO A 131 88.90 -24.96 -61.99
CA PRO A 131 88.77 -23.67 -61.32
C PRO A 131 87.39 -23.00 -61.48
N GLN A 132 86.69 -23.31 -62.58
CA GLN A 132 85.30 -22.84 -62.80
C GLN A 132 84.36 -23.59 -61.86
N ASP A 133 84.49 -24.91 -61.79
CA ASP A 133 83.70 -25.79 -60.93
C ASP A 133 83.95 -25.46 -59.44
N ASP A 134 85.20 -25.22 -59.03
CA ASP A 134 85.54 -24.74 -57.68
C ASP A 134 84.92 -23.36 -57.38
N GLY A 135 84.92 -22.47 -58.37
CA GLY A 135 84.29 -21.15 -58.27
C GLY A 135 82.76 -21.23 -58.13
N GLU A 136 82.13 -22.18 -58.83
CA GLU A 136 80.71 -22.47 -58.73
C GLU A 136 80.37 -23.14 -57.40
N ALA A 137 81.14 -24.13 -56.95
CA ALA A 137 81.01 -24.77 -55.65
C ALA A 137 81.14 -23.77 -54.49
N ALA A 138 82.10 -22.84 -54.58
CA ALA A 138 82.25 -21.78 -53.58
C ALA A 138 81.04 -20.83 -53.53
N ARG A 139 80.45 -20.49 -54.69
CA ARG A 139 79.22 -19.69 -54.76
C ARG A 139 78.03 -20.45 -54.17
N ILE A 140 77.85 -21.71 -54.53
CA ILE A 140 76.77 -22.56 -54.00
C ILE A 140 76.89 -22.70 -52.48
N ALA A 141 78.11 -22.88 -51.95
CA ALA A 141 78.35 -22.95 -50.51
C ALA A 141 78.01 -21.62 -49.79
N GLN A 142 78.33 -20.49 -50.41
CA GLN A 142 77.98 -19.17 -49.89
C GLN A 142 76.45 -18.97 -49.87
N ASP A 143 75.77 -19.32 -50.98
CA ASP A 143 74.32 -19.20 -51.11
C ASP A 143 73.59 -20.14 -50.14
N LEU A 144 74.10 -21.36 -49.95
CA LEU A 144 73.60 -22.29 -48.94
C LEU A 144 73.72 -21.72 -47.54
N GLY A 145 74.88 -21.16 -47.18
CA GLY A 145 75.09 -20.52 -45.88
C GLY A 145 74.15 -19.34 -45.66
N ALA A 146 73.91 -18.52 -46.69
CA ALA A 146 72.97 -17.41 -46.64
C ALA A 146 71.51 -17.88 -46.47
N ALA A 147 71.10 -18.92 -47.21
CA ALA A 147 69.76 -19.51 -47.10
C ALA A 147 69.54 -20.13 -45.71
N GLN A 148 70.52 -20.85 -45.18
CA GLN A 148 70.44 -21.42 -43.82
C GLN A 148 70.33 -20.34 -42.74
N ALA A 149 71.05 -19.23 -42.88
CA ALA A 149 70.92 -18.09 -41.99
C ALA A 149 69.52 -17.44 -42.07
N SER A 150 68.97 -17.32 -43.27
CA SER A 150 67.61 -16.80 -43.48
C SER A 150 66.55 -17.71 -42.87
N VAL A 151 66.66 -19.03 -43.05
CA VAL A 151 65.79 -20.04 -42.41
C VAL A 151 65.81 -19.88 -40.89
N ALA A 152 67.00 -19.77 -40.28
CA ALA A 152 67.13 -19.60 -38.84
C ALA A 152 66.47 -18.31 -38.33
N GLN A 153 66.61 -17.21 -39.07
CA GLN A 153 65.95 -15.95 -38.73
C GLN A 153 64.43 -16.05 -38.82
N LEU A 154 63.90 -16.62 -39.91
CA LEU A 154 62.45 -16.80 -40.10
C LEU A 154 61.83 -17.73 -39.06
N GLU A 155 62.55 -18.76 -38.62
CA GLU A 155 62.13 -19.64 -37.52
C GLU A 155 61.99 -18.87 -36.20
N GLN A 156 62.96 -18.01 -35.89
CA GLN A 156 62.92 -17.18 -34.69
C GLN A 156 61.77 -16.17 -34.74
N GLU A 157 61.56 -15.50 -35.89
CA GLU A 157 60.46 -14.56 -36.08
C GLU A 157 59.09 -15.25 -35.98
N LEU A 158 58.96 -16.44 -36.57
CA LEU A 158 57.74 -17.24 -36.51
C LEU A 158 57.44 -17.74 -35.09
N ALA A 159 58.48 -18.12 -34.33
CA ALA A 159 58.33 -18.48 -32.92
C ALA A 159 57.85 -17.28 -32.09
N GLY A 160 58.48 -16.11 -32.25
CA GLY A 160 58.08 -14.90 -31.55
C GLY A 160 56.65 -14.46 -31.88
N ALA A 161 56.24 -14.51 -33.15
CA ALA A 161 54.88 -14.18 -33.55
C ALA A 161 53.82 -15.14 -32.98
N ARG A 162 54.15 -16.44 -32.84
CA ARG A 162 53.26 -17.41 -32.19
C ARG A 162 53.13 -17.19 -30.69
N GLU A 163 54.22 -16.85 -30.02
CA GLU A 163 54.18 -16.50 -28.59
C GLU A 163 53.34 -15.24 -28.34
N GLU A 164 53.48 -14.22 -29.19
CA GLU A 164 52.67 -13.00 -29.13
C GLU A 164 51.17 -13.31 -29.34
N ASN A 165 50.84 -14.14 -30.34
CA ASN A 165 49.47 -14.56 -30.60
C ASN A 165 48.86 -15.33 -29.40
N ALA A 166 49.62 -16.27 -28.83
CA ALA A 166 49.18 -17.01 -27.65
C ALA A 166 48.94 -16.10 -26.44
N ARG A 167 49.81 -15.10 -26.23
CA ARG A 167 49.66 -14.13 -25.14
C ARG A 167 48.42 -13.26 -25.33
N LEU A 168 48.23 -12.70 -26.52
CA LEU A 168 47.07 -11.85 -26.81
C LEU A 168 45.75 -12.64 -26.74
N SER A 169 45.75 -13.90 -27.18
CA SER A 169 44.61 -14.80 -27.02
C SER A 169 44.25 -15.04 -25.55
N ALA A 170 45.25 -15.29 -24.69
CA ALA A 170 45.02 -15.43 -23.25
C ALA A 170 44.53 -14.12 -22.59
N GLU A 171 45.06 -12.96 -23.01
CA GLU A 171 44.58 -11.64 -22.55
C GLU A 171 43.12 -11.39 -22.98
N GLN A 172 42.73 -11.82 -24.19
CA GLN A 172 41.35 -11.74 -24.68
C GLN A 172 40.40 -12.63 -23.87
N GLU A 173 40.78 -13.87 -23.57
CA GLU A 173 39.99 -14.77 -22.72
C GLU A 173 39.80 -14.20 -21.31
N ALA A 174 40.88 -13.71 -20.69
CA ALA A 174 40.83 -13.09 -19.37
C ALA A 174 39.91 -11.85 -19.38
N ALA A 175 40.04 -10.97 -20.37
CA ALA A 175 39.16 -9.83 -20.53
C ALA A 175 37.68 -10.24 -20.72
N GLY A 176 37.42 -11.31 -21.47
CA GLY A 176 36.08 -11.88 -21.63
C GLY A 176 35.47 -12.38 -20.32
N THR A 177 36.26 -13.07 -19.49
CA THR A 177 35.80 -13.54 -18.17
C THR A 177 35.50 -12.37 -17.22
N GLU A 178 36.31 -11.32 -17.23
CA GLU A 178 36.08 -10.14 -16.40
C GLU A 178 34.86 -9.35 -16.88
N ALA A 179 34.65 -9.22 -18.20
CA ALA A 179 33.45 -8.60 -18.75
C ALA A 179 32.18 -9.36 -18.33
N ALA A 180 32.21 -10.69 -18.34
CA ALA A 180 31.09 -11.51 -17.87
C ALA A 180 30.83 -11.33 -16.36
N ARG A 181 31.89 -11.25 -15.55
CA ARG A 181 31.79 -10.97 -14.10
C ARG A 181 31.16 -9.61 -13.83
N LEU A 182 31.68 -8.55 -14.46
CA LEU A 182 31.17 -7.19 -14.30
C LEU A 182 29.72 -7.07 -14.81
N SER A 183 29.35 -7.78 -15.87
CA SER A 183 27.96 -7.83 -16.33
C SER A 183 27.04 -8.49 -15.30
N ALA A 184 27.48 -9.56 -14.65
CA ALA A 184 26.69 -10.22 -13.60
C ALA A 184 26.55 -9.33 -12.35
N GLU A 185 27.63 -8.67 -11.92
CA GLU A 185 27.62 -7.69 -10.82
C GLU A 185 26.69 -6.50 -11.12
N LEU A 186 26.66 -6.03 -12.37
CA LEU A 186 25.77 -4.95 -12.80
C LEU A 186 24.29 -5.35 -12.74
N GLU A 187 23.95 -6.55 -13.21
CA GLU A 187 22.58 -7.08 -13.15
C GLU A 187 22.14 -7.31 -11.70
N GLU A 188 23.04 -7.79 -10.83
CA GLU A 188 22.75 -7.91 -9.41
C GLU A 188 22.51 -6.54 -8.76
N ALA A 189 23.36 -5.56 -9.04
CA ALA A 189 23.21 -4.20 -8.52
C ALA A 189 21.89 -3.55 -8.99
N ARG A 190 21.48 -3.79 -10.24
CA ARG A 190 20.19 -3.34 -10.78
C ARG A 190 19.02 -3.98 -10.04
N ALA A 191 19.05 -5.30 -9.84
CA ALA A 191 18.02 -6.00 -9.09
C ALA A 191 17.94 -5.53 -7.62
N GLN A 192 19.07 -5.21 -6.99
CA GLN A 192 19.10 -4.61 -5.65
C GLN A 192 18.49 -3.19 -5.66
N ALA A 193 18.81 -2.37 -6.66
CA ALA A 193 18.23 -1.02 -6.79
C ALA A 193 16.70 -1.06 -6.99
N GLU A 194 16.19 -1.98 -7.81
CA GLU A 194 14.75 -2.18 -7.98
C GLU A 194 14.06 -2.61 -6.69
N ARG A 195 14.66 -3.55 -5.94
CA ARG A 195 14.15 -3.96 -4.63
C ARG A 195 14.08 -2.79 -3.66
N LEU A 196 15.18 -2.06 -3.50
CA LEU A 196 15.23 -0.89 -2.61
C LEU A 196 14.24 0.20 -3.03
N SER A 197 14.06 0.42 -4.34
CA SER A 197 13.03 1.35 -4.83
C SER A 197 11.63 0.91 -4.42
N SER A 198 11.31 -0.38 -4.57
CA SER A 198 10.01 -0.91 -4.15
C SER A 198 9.79 -0.84 -2.63
N GLU A 199 10.85 -1.03 -1.84
CA GLU A 199 10.79 -0.85 -0.38
C GLU A 199 10.53 0.61 -0.03
N VAL A 200 11.21 1.57 -0.67
CA VAL A 200 10.98 3.01 -0.46
C VAL A 200 9.54 3.40 -0.80
N GLU A 201 8.98 2.88 -1.90
CA GLU A 201 7.57 3.10 -2.26
C GLU A 201 6.61 2.54 -1.19
N GLN A 202 6.87 1.34 -0.68
CA GLN A 202 6.08 0.74 0.40
C GLN A 202 6.14 1.56 1.69
N TRP A 203 7.33 1.98 2.11
CA TRP A 203 7.51 2.81 3.31
C TRP A 203 6.87 4.19 3.15
N SER A 204 6.91 4.77 1.95
CA SER A 204 6.22 6.03 1.65
C SER A 204 4.70 5.88 1.75
N ALA A 205 4.14 4.84 1.14
CA ALA A 205 2.70 4.57 1.23
C ALA A 205 2.24 4.31 2.67
N GLU A 206 3.06 3.59 3.45
CA GLU A 206 2.79 3.35 4.87
C GLU A 206 2.87 4.65 5.69
N ALA A 207 3.84 5.52 5.41
CA ALA A 207 3.94 6.83 6.05
C ALA A 207 2.72 7.71 5.75
N GLU A 208 2.23 7.70 4.50
CA GLU A 208 0.99 8.40 4.12
C GLU A 208 -0.22 7.83 4.85
N ARG A 209 -0.35 6.51 4.93
CA ARG A 209 -1.43 5.82 5.65
C ARG A 209 -1.45 6.21 7.14
N VAL A 210 -0.31 6.13 7.81
CA VAL A 210 -0.18 6.48 9.23
C VAL A 210 -0.47 7.97 9.45
N THR A 211 -0.05 8.84 8.53
CA THR A 211 -0.36 10.27 8.59
C THR A 211 -1.87 10.51 8.51
N ALA A 212 -2.56 9.86 7.57
CA ALA A 212 -4.01 9.95 7.45
C ALA A 212 -4.75 9.41 8.68
N GLU A 213 -4.29 8.29 9.26
CA GLU A 213 -4.86 7.74 10.50
C GLU A 213 -4.66 8.66 11.70
N LEU A 214 -3.53 9.36 11.76
CA LEU A 214 -3.26 10.35 12.80
C LEU A 214 -4.17 11.57 12.67
N GLU A 215 -4.39 12.06 11.44
CA GLU A 215 -5.33 13.15 11.16
C GLU A 215 -6.77 12.76 11.52
N GLN A 216 -7.20 11.54 11.16
CA GLN A 216 -8.50 11.02 11.55
C GLN A 216 -8.65 10.89 13.08
N SER A 217 -7.60 10.43 13.77
CA SER A 217 -7.62 10.33 15.23
C SER A 217 -7.68 11.70 15.90
N ARG A 218 -7.04 12.71 15.30
CA ARG A 218 -7.12 14.10 15.78
C ARG A 218 -8.51 14.68 15.59
N SER A 219 -9.13 14.52 14.42
CA SER A 219 -10.49 15.02 14.20
C SER A 219 -11.50 14.34 15.12
N ALA A 220 -11.40 13.01 15.31
CA ALA A 220 -12.23 12.29 16.27
C ALA A 220 -12.03 12.80 17.71
N GLY A 221 -10.80 13.20 18.08
CA GLY A 221 -10.50 13.83 19.36
C GLY A 221 -11.14 15.21 19.51
N GLU A 222 -11.15 16.01 18.44
CA GLU A 222 -11.84 17.32 18.39
C GLU A 222 -13.36 17.17 18.51
N ASP A 223 -13.95 16.21 17.80
CA ASP A 223 -15.39 15.89 17.88
C ASP A 223 -15.78 15.46 19.30
N LEU A 224 -14.95 14.61 19.94
CA LEU A 224 -15.19 14.19 21.33
C LEU A 224 -15.08 15.36 22.31
N ALA A 225 -14.11 16.26 22.10
CA ALA A 225 -13.97 17.46 22.91
C ALA A 225 -15.18 18.39 22.77
N ALA A 226 -15.70 18.57 21.54
CA ALA A 226 -16.90 19.34 21.27
C ALA A 226 -18.14 18.72 21.94
N ALA A 227 -18.35 17.41 21.80
CA ALA A 227 -19.45 16.69 22.44
C ALA A 227 -19.38 16.77 23.98
N THR A 228 -18.17 16.72 24.54
CA THR A 228 -17.95 16.89 25.99
C THR A 228 -18.32 18.31 26.43
N ALA A 229 -17.93 19.34 25.67
CA ALA A 229 -18.29 20.72 25.94
C ALA A 229 -19.81 20.95 25.85
N GLU A 230 -20.50 20.34 24.88
CA GLU A 230 -21.97 20.38 24.79
C GLU A 230 -22.63 19.72 26.01
N LEU A 231 -22.15 18.54 26.44
CA LEU A 231 -22.65 17.88 27.64
C LEU A 231 -22.47 18.73 28.91
N ASP A 232 -21.33 19.41 29.04
CA ASP A 232 -21.07 20.32 30.15
C ASP A 232 -21.98 21.56 30.10
N GLN A 233 -22.33 22.05 28.90
CA GLN A 233 -23.31 23.13 28.72
C GLN A 233 -24.75 22.70 29.02
N MET A 234 -25.17 21.48 28.64
CA MET A 234 -26.52 20.98 28.89
C MET A 234 -26.76 20.57 30.36
N ARG A 235 -25.69 20.28 31.11
CA ARG A 235 -25.78 19.86 32.52
C ARG A 235 -26.48 20.89 33.43
N PRO A 236 -26.12 22.20 33.42
CA PRO A 236 -26.84 23.20 34.20
C PRO A 236 -28.29 23.38 33.73
N ASP A 237 -28.57 23.28 32.43
CA ASP A 237 -29.94 23.38 31.92
C ASP A 237 -30.82 22.24 32.41
N LEU A 238 -30.30 21.01 32.42
CA LEU A 238 -30.99 19.86 32.99
C LEU A 238 -31.21 20.03 34.50
N ALA A 239 -30.21 20.54 35.23
CA ALA A 239 -30.34 20.83 36.66
C ALA A 239 -31.42 21.90 36.91
N ALA A 240 -31.45 22.96 36.10
CA ALA A 240 -32.46 24.00 36.19
C ALA A 240 -33.86 23.50 35.81
N ALA A 241 -33.98 22.63 34.80
CA ALA A 241 -35.24 22.00 34.43
C ALA A 241 -35.77 21.09 35.55
N ARG A 242 -34.90 20.32 36.21
CA ARG A 242 -35.26 19.52 37.39
C ARG A 242 -35.74 20.39 38.54
N ALA A 243 -35.02 21.46 38.88
CA ALA A 243 -35.44 22.39 39.93
C ALA A 243 -36.79 23.06 39.62
N ARG A 244 -37.06 23.39 38.35
CA ARG A 244 -38.37 23.92 37.92
C ARG A 244 -39.49 22.88 38.04
N ALA A 245 -39.21 21.61 37.73
CA ALA A 245 -40.17 20.53 37.90
C ALA A 245 -40.51 20.31 39.38
N GLU A 246 -39.51 20.23 40.25
CA GLU A 246 -39.69 20.13 41.71
C GLU A 246 -40.51 21.31 42.25
N GLN A 247 -40.23 22.54 41.80
CA GLN A 247 -41.00 23.72 42.19
C GLN A 247 -42.46 23.66 41.68
N ALA A 248 -42.68 23.17 40.46
CA ALA A 248 -44.02 23.02 39.91
C ALA A 248 -44.84 21.96 40.66
N GLU A 249 -44.21 20.85 41.06
CA GLU A 249 -44.83 19.83 41.92
C GLU A 249 -45.21 20.42 43.28
N ALA A 250 -44.31 21.14 43.95
CA ALA A 250 -44.61 21.80 45.21
C ALA A 250 -45.75 22.85 45.09
N ASN A 251 -45.79 23.60 44.00
CA ASN A 251 -46.87 24.55 43.72
C ASN A 251 -48.22 23.84 43.48
N LEU A 252 -48.19 22.68 42.82
CA LEU A 252 -49.39 21.88 42.57
C LEU A 252 -49.94 21.32 43.89
N GLU A 253 -49.09 20.78 44.75
CA GLU A 253 -49.45 20.30 46.09
C GLU A 253 -50.05 21.43 46.93
N ALA A 254 -49.38 22.58 47.02
CA ALA A 254 -49.91 23.76 47.72
C ALA A 254 -51.24 24.26 47.11
N GLY A 255 -51.40 24.14 45.78
CA GLY A 255 -52.67 24.45 45.09
C GLY A 255 -53.79 23.48 45.45
N GLN A 256 -53.49 22.19 45.55
CA GLN A 256 -54.44 21.15 45.97
C GLN A 256 -54.88 21.36 47.42
N GLU A 257 -53.96 21.68 48.32
CA GLU A 257 -54.27 22.02 49.72
C GLU A 257 -55.19 23.23 49.82
N ARG A 258 -54.92 24.29 49.06
CA ARG A 258 -55.80 25.49 49.01
C ARG A 258 -57.18 25.17 48.44
N LEU A 259 -57.27 24.33 47.41
CA LEU A 259 -58.55 23.89 46.86
C LEU A 259 -59.34 23.08 47.89
N ALA A 260 -58.70 22.18 48.62
CA ALA A 260 -59.33 21.43 49.70
C ALA A 260 -59.82 22.36 50.82
N ALA A 261 -59.01 23.36 51.20
CA ALA A 261 -59.41 24.37 52.19
C ALA A 261 -60.62 25.19 51.74
N LEU A 262 -60.61 25.70 50.49
CA LEU A 262 -61.74 26.45 49.91
C LEU A 262 -62.99 25.58 49.76
N GLN A 263 -62.84 24.30 49.44
CA GLN A 263 -63.96 23.35 49.42
C GLN A 263 -64.55 23.18 50.82
N ALA A 264 -63.72 23.05 51.85
CA ALA A 264 -64.18 22.97 53.24
C ALA A 264 -64.90 24.26 53.67
N GLU A 265 -64.33 25.44 53.38
CA GLU A 265 -64.98 26.73 53.65
C GLU A 265 -66.32 26.88 52.91
N LEU A 266 -66.41 26.39 51.67
CA LEU A 266 -67.65 26.43 50.89
C LEU A 266 -68.72 25.50 51.48
N GLU A 267 -68.34 24.29 51.91
CA GLU A 267 -69.25 23.38 52.60
C GLU A 267 -69.70 23.94 53.96
N GLU A 268 -68.81 24.58 54.71
CA GLU A 268 -69.16 25.29 55.94
C GLU A 268 -70.12 26.46 55.66
N ALA A 269 -69.85 27.28 54.64
CA ALA A 269 -70.72 28.38 54.23
C ALA A 269 -72.10 27.88 53.76
N ARG A 270 -72.15 26.75 53.03
CA ARG A 270 -73.40 26.09 52.63
C ARG A 270 -74.18 25.59 53.85
N ALA A 271 -73.50 24.95 54.80
CA ALA A 271 -74.11 24.49 56.05
C ALA A 271 -74.64 25.67 56.87
N ALA A 272 -73.87 26.77 56.98
CA ALA A 272 -74.29 27.99 57.64
C ALA A 272 -75.51 28.63 56.95
N MET A 273 -75.52 28.67 55.62
CA MET A 273 -76.66 29.18 54.84
C MET A 273 -77.91 28.30 55.03
N ALA A 274 -77.76 26.97 55.05
CA ALA A 274 -78.85 26.04 55.35
C ALA A 274 -79.41 26.26 56.77
N GLY A 275 -78.53 26.42 57.78
CA GLY A 275 -78.94 26.76 59.14
C GLY A 275 -79.62 28.13 59.25
N LEU A 276 -79.17 29.14 58.51
CA LEU A 276 -79.85 30.44 58.41
C LEU A 276 -81.21 30.33 57.71
N GLN A 277 -81.36 29.50 56.69
CA GLN A 277 -82.64 29.24 56.04
C GLN A 277 -83.62 28.54 56.98
N GLU A 278 -83.16 27.56 57.75
CA GLU A 278 -83.98 26.86 58.75
C GLU A 278 -84.42 27.80 59.87
N THR A 279 -83.49 28.56 60.46
CA THR A 279 -83.82 29.57 61.49
C THR A 279 -84.75 30.64 60.96
N ARG A 280 -84.57 31.10 59.72
CA ARG A 280 -85.48 32.01 59.04
C ARG A 280 -86.86 31.39 58.84
N GLY A 281 -86.96 30.15 58.34
CA GLY A 281 -88.23 29.44 58.20
C GLY A 281 -88.94 29.27 59.53
N GLY A 282 -88.21 28.93 60.60
CA GLY A 282 -88.73 28.86 61.96
C GLY A 282 -89.17 30.23 62.51
N ALA A 283 -88.44 31.31 62.20
CA ALA A 283 -88.82 32.67 62.57
C ALA A 283 -90.05 33.17 61.79
N GLU A 284 -90.16 32.85 60.50
CA GLU A 284 -91.33 33.13 59.67
C GLU A 284 -92.56 32.37 60.18
N ALA A 285 -92.42 31.10 60.55
CA ALA A 285 -93.49 30.33 61.19
C ALA A 285 -93.93 30.93 62.53
N ARG A 286 -92.98 31.33 63.39
CA ARG A 286 -93.28 32.04 64.64
C ARG A 286 -93.97 33.39 64.40
N ALA A 287 -93.54 34.15 63.39
CA ALA A 287 -94.18 35.40 63.04
C ALA A 287 -95.61 35.19 62.51
N MET A 288 -95.85 34.12 61.75
CA MET A 288 -97.18 33.74 61.29
C MET A 288 -98.09 33.31 62.45
N ALA A 289 -97.57 32.52 63.40
CA ALA A 289 -98.28 32.15 64.62
C ALA A 289 -98.62 33.39 65.46
N ALA A 290 -97.66 34.27 65.71
CA ALA A 290 -97.88 35.52 66.44
C ALA A 290 -98.91 36.43 65.73
N ARG A 291 -98.90 36.50 64.39
CA ARG A 291 -99.95 37.21 63.63
C ARG A 291 -101.31 36.58 63.85
N GLY A 292 -101.43 35.26 63.75
CA GLY A 292 -102.67 34.54 64.04
C GLY A 292 -103.18 34.79 65.46
N GLU A 293 -102.28 34.80 66.46
CA GLU A 293 -102.61 35.17 67.84
C GLU A 293 -103.11 36.62 67.94
N THR A 294 -102.46 37.57 67.25
CA THR A 294 -102.92 38.97 67.26
C THR A 294 -104.28 39.14 66.57
N GLU A 295 -104.54 38.42 65.47
CA GLU A 295 -105.85 38.42 64.81
C GLU A 295 -106.92 37.80 65.71
N ALA A 296 -106.60 36.73 66.44
CA ALA A 296 -107.50 36.14 67.44
C ALA A 296 -107.78 37.11 68.60
N MET A 297 -106.75 37.80 69.09
CA MET A 297 -106.86 38.82 70.15
C MET A 297 -107.72 40.00 69.71
N GLN A 298 -107.51 40.49 68.49
CA GLN A 298 -108.35 41.54 67.89
C GLN A 298 -109.82 41.08 67.77
N GLY A 299 -110.03 39.83 67.33
CA GLY A 299 -111.37 39.24 67.29
C GLY A 299 -112.04 39.14 68.67
N LEU A 300 -111.29 38.82 69.72
CA LEU A 300 -111.77 38.82 71.11
C LEU A 300 -112.11 40.23 71.59
N LEU A 301 -111.24 41.21 71.33
CA LEU A 301 -111.46 42.62 71.67
C LEU A 301 -112.74 43.15 71.02
N SER A 302 -112.94 42.93 69.72
CA SER A 302 -114.17 43.36 69.04
C SER A 302 -115.44 42.71 69.63
N ARG A 303 -115.37 41.45 70.09
CA ARG A 303 -116.49 40.81 70.80
C ARG A 303 -116.75 41.45 72.16
N SER A 304 -115.70 41.71 72.94
CA SER A 304 -115.81 42.36 74.25
C SER A 304 -116.36 43.79 74.13
N GLU A 305 -115.89 44.56 73.15
CA GLU A 305 -116.42 45.89 72.85
C GLU A 305 -117.91 45.85 72.49
N ALA A 306 -118.35 44.84 71.72
CA ALA A 306 -119.77 44.64 71.42
C ALA A 306 -120.60 44.32 72.68
N VAL A 307 -120.07 43.50 73.59
CA VAL A 307 -120.71 43.19 74.88
C VAL A 307 -120.82 44.43 75.77
N LEU A 308 -119.75 45.23 75.88
CA LEU A 308 -119.76 46.48 76.65
C LEU A 308 -120.75 47.49 76.08
N ALA A 309 -120.83 47.63 74.76
CA ALA A 309 -121.81 48.50 74.11
C ALA A 309 -123.26 48.08 74.46
N GLU A 310 -123.54 46.77 74.48
CA GLU A 310 -124.85 46.25 74.85
C GLU A 310 -125.14 46.47 76.35
N LEU A 311 -124.16 46.26 77.23
CA LEU A 311 -124.31 46.48 78.66
C LEU A 311 -124.61 47.96 78.99
N GLN A 312 -123.95 48.89 78.27
CA GLN A 312 -124.21 50.33 78.38
C GLN A 312 -125.63 50.68 77.90
N ARG A 313 -126.10 50.05 76.81
CA ARG A 313 -127.46 50.22 76.28
C ARG A 313 -128.51 49.79 77.29
N VAL A 314 -128.34 48.63 77.91
CA VAL A 314 -129.24 48.09 78.95
C VAL A 314 -129.24 48.96 80.21
N ASN A 315 -128.07 49.42 80.65
CA ASN A 315 -127.98 50.35 81.80
C ASN A 315 -128.67 51.70 81.55
N ALA A 316 -128.60 52.23 80.34
CA ALA A 316 -129.32 53.45 79.96
C ALA A 316 -130.84 53.23 80.00
N GLN A 317 -131.31 52.06 79.58
CA GLN A 317 -132.72 51.65 79.70
C GLN A 317 -133.18 51.58 81.16
N LEU A 318 -132.38 50.96 82.05
CA LEU A 318 -132.69 50.86 83.49
C LEU A 318 -132.79 52.23 84.18
N ARG A 319 -131.93 53.20 83.83
CA ARG A 319 -132.01 54.57 84.37
C ARG A 319 -133.26 55.29 83.93
N THR A 320 -133.65 55.13 82.67
CA THR A 320 -134.91 55.68 82.12
C THR A 320 -136.12 55.10 82.85
N ASN A 321 -136.15 53.78 83.08
CA ASN A 321 -137.21 53.12 83.84
C ASN A 321 -137.25 53.55 85.32
N ASN A 322 -136.10 53.72 85.96
CA ASN A 322 -136.04 54.22 87.35
C ASN A 322 -136.53 55.68 87.46
N ALA A 323 -136.29 56.52 86.45
CA ALA A 323 -136.85 57.87 86.39
C ALA A 323 -138.39 57.83 86.25
N ALA A 324 -138.91 56.93 85.41
CA ALA A 324 -140.36 56.72 85.27
C ALA A 324 -140.99 56.23 86.58
N LEU A 325 -140.35 55.30 87.29
CA LEU A 325 -140.79 54.81 88.60
C LEU A 325 -140.81 55.91 89.68
N ARG A 326 -139.82 56.82 89.68
CA ARG A 326 -139.81 57.94 90.63
C ARG A 326 -140.91 58.97 90.35
N GLY A 327 -141.23 59.22 89.08
CA GLY A 327 -142.37 60.08 88.71
C GLY A 327 -143.73 59.47 89.08
N ALA A 328 -143.88 58.14 89.00
CA ALA A 328 -145.11 57.45 89.37
C ALA A 328 -145.37 57.45 90.90
N ILE A 329 -144.32 57.44 91.72
CA ILE A 329 -144.44 57.45 93.19
C ILE A 329 -144.87 58.83 93.73
N GLU A 330 -144.59 59.92 93.01
CA GLU A 330 -144.98 61.29 93.41
C GLU A 330 -146.48 61.60 93.23
N THR A 331 -147.24 60.80 92.47
CA THR A 331 -148.63 61.12 92.06
C THR A 331 -149.74 60.35 92.78
N GLY A 332 -149.42 59.50 93.76
CA GLY A 332 -150.39 59.05 94.78
C GLY A 332 -151.59 58.21 94.32
N LEU A 333 -151.52 57.52 93.18
CA LEU A 333 -152.54 56.56 92.73
C LEU A 333 -151.89 55.19 92.46
N SER A 334 -152.34 54.19 93.21
CA SER A 334 -151.85 52.81 93.16
C SER A 334 -152.61 52.00 92.11
N GLU A 335 -151.98 51.74 90.97
CA GLU A 335 -152.49 50.79 89.97
C GLU A 335 -151.58 49.56 89.86
N ALA A 336 -152.17 48.38 90.04
CA ALA A 336 -151.49 47.07 90.04
C ALA A 336 -150.78 46.73 88.70
N SER A 337 -151.11 47.42 87.61
CA SER A 337 -150.49 47.24 86.28
C SER A 337 -149.06 47.78 86.18
N LEU A 338 -148.70 48.77 87.01
CA LEU A 338 -147.36 49.39 87.03
C LEU A 338 -146.34 48.57 87.83
N VAL A 339 -146.79 47.81 88.83
CA VAL A 339 -145.93 46.86 89.56
C VAL A 339 -145.59 45.66 88.67
N ASP A 340 -146.53 45.17 87.86
CA ASP A 340 -146.28 44.08 86.89
C ASP A 340 -145.29 44.49 85.80
N ALA A 341 -145.36 45.73 85.28
CA ALA A 341 -144.39 46.24 84.31
C ALA A 341 -142.98 46.39 84.91
N ALA A 342 -142.89 46.82 86.18
CA ALA A 342 -141.62 46.95 86.90
C ALA A 342 -140.99 45.58 87.18
N LEU A 343 -141.77 44.59 87.64
CA LEU A 343 -141.29 43.23 87.87
C LEU A 343 -140.85 42.53 86.57
N LYS A 344 -141.55 42.78 85.46
CA LYS A 344 -141.13 42.26 84.14
C LYS A 344 -139.81 42.87 83.68
N ALA A 345 -139.63 44.18 83.86
CA ALA A 345 -138.38 44.85 83.52
C ALA A 345 -137.21 44.39 84.40
N ASP A 346 -137.44 44.11 85.68
CA ASP A 346 -136.43 43.53 86.57
C ASP A 346 -136.10 42.07 86.16
N LEU A 347 -137.08 41.28 85.74
CA LEU A 347 -136.86 39.93 85.19
C LEU A 347 -136.01 39.98 83.92
N GLU A 348 -136.33 40.86 82.97
CA GLU A 348 -135.55 41.03 81.74
C GLU A 348 -134.13 41.54 82.03
N ALA A 349 -133.95 42.42 83.02
CA ALA A 349 -132.63 42.89 83.45
C ALA A 349 -131.80 41.77 84.13
N LEU A 350 -132.44 40.92 84.95
CA LEU A 350 -131.78 39.76 85.57
C LEU A 350 -131.41 38.68 84.55
N GLU A 351 -132.24 38.47 83.53
CA GLU A 351 -131.94 37.58 82.42
C GLU A 351 -130.77 38.10 81.58
N ALA A 352 -130.73 39.41 81.28
CA ALA A 352 -129.61 40.02 80.57
C ALA A 352 -128.29 39.97 81.37
N ALA A 353 -128.34 40.24 82.69
CA ALA A 353 -127.17 40.09 83.56
C ALA A 353 -126.68 38.64 83.61
N ARG A 354 -127.59 37.68 83.77
CA ARG A 354 -127.22 36.25 83.74
C ARG A 354 -126.71 35.79 82.38
N ALA A 355 -127.20 36.36 81.28
CA ALA A 355 -126.68 36.07 79.94
C ALA A 355 -125.26 36.62 79.75
N ALA A 356 -124.97 37.82 80.29
CA ALA A 356 -123.64 38.40 80.29
C ALA A 356 -122.67 37.57 81.15
N ASP A 357 -123.05 37.22 82.38
CA ASP A 357 -122.24 36.38 83.27
C ASP A 357 -121.94 35.01 82.62
N ARG A 358 -122.91 34.44 81.89
CA ARG A 358 -122.74 33.15 81.19
C ARG A 358 -121.80 33.26 79.99
N ALA A 359 -121.89 34.35 79.22
CA ALA A 359 -120.96 34.60 78.11
C ALA A 359 -119.53 34.85 78.60
N GLU A 360 -119.37 35.50 79.75
CA GLU A 360 -118.06 35.72 80.38
C GLU A 360 -117.47 34.40 80.91
N LEU A 361 -118.29 33.55 81.55
CA LEU A 361 -117.88 32.21 81.97
C LEU A 361 -117.50 31.31 80.79
N ASP A 362 -118.26 31.34 79.70
CA ASP A 362 -117.93 30.57 78.48
C ASP A 362 -116.64 31.09 77.83
N SER A 363 -116.38 32.41 77.88
CA SER A 363 -115.10 32.99 77.42
C SER A 363 -113.92 32.61 78.30
N ILE A 364 -114.09 32.56 79.63
CA ILE A 364 -113.06 32.12 80.57
C ILE A 364 -112.76 30.63 80.36
N LEU A 365 -113.80 29.79 80.17
CA LEU A 365 -113.65 28.37 79.86
C LEU A 365 -112.91 28.16 78.54
N ALA A 366 -113.26 28.89 77.48
CA ALA A 366 -112.55 28.82 76.20
C ALA A 366 -111.08 29.27 76.29
N ALA A 367 -110.76 30.21 77.18
CA ALA A 367 -109.39 30.66 77.42
C ALA A 367 -108.57 29.68 78.30
N LEU A 368 -109.22 28.91 79.19
CA LEU A 368 -108.58 27.94 80.07
C LEU A 368 -108.49 26.53 79.47
N GLU A 369 -109.32 26.18 78.49
CA GLU A 369 -109.28 24.88 77.81
C GLU A 369 -107.91 24.53 77.16
N PRO A 370 -107.17 25.47 76.54
CA PRO A 370 -105.83 25.16 76.04
C PRO A 370 -104.79 25.01 77.17
N ALA A 371 -104.89 25.77 78.27
CA ALA A 371 -103.94 25.70 79.38
C ALA A 371 -104.05 24.39 80.20
N LEU A 372 -105.22 23.76 80.24
CA LEU A 372 -105.44 22.46 80.91
C LEU A 372 -104.96 21.25 80.10
N LYS A 373 -104.68 21.42 78.79
CA LYS A 373 -104.12 20.35 77.95
C LYS A 373 -102.58 20.28 77.99
N GLU A 374 -101.91 21.32 78.51
CA GLU A 374 -100.44 21.37 78.58
C GLU A 374 -99.83 20.91 79.93
N ASP A 375 -100.58 20.85 81.03
CA ASP A 375 -100.06 20.50 82.37
C ASP A 375 -100.50 19.12 82.92
N GLY A 376 -101.14 18.29 82.08
CA GLY A 376 -101.55 16.93 82.44
C GLY A 376 -100.79 15.85 81.67
N HIS A 377 -99.50 15.70 81.97
CA HIS A 377 -98.55 14.65 81.54
C HIS A 377 -97.71 14.96 80.29
N ALA A 378 -96.41 15.24 80.36
CA ALA A 378 -95.39 14.89 81.39
C ALA A 378 -95.33 13.41 81.79
#